data_AF-A0A4Z1SRI3-F1
#
_entry.id   AF-A0A4Z1SRI3-F1
#
_cell.length_a   1.000
_cell.length_b   1.000
_cell.length_c   1.000
_cell.angle_alpha   90.00
_cell.angle_beta   90.00
_cell.angle_gamma   90.00
#
_symmetry.space_group_name_H-M   'P 1'
#
loop_
_entity.id
_entity.type
_entity.pdbx_description
1 polymer ?
#
loop_
_entity_poly.entity_id
_entity_poly.type
_entity_poly.pdbx_seq_one_letter_code
_entity_poly.pdbx_strand_id
1 'polypeptide(L)'
;MSSHSLSARISPYVPTASIPSSPTFRIVHGEPKPTLSVNVSKLVTKERFTNAMRELSNIFLDALAKSQERIEKQQRKLETHLKRMNDELLMLRKLYLKEERDGTTMRQKEMGETIKALERRLETLENERATTSRRCDIGIESGEIKRLRKDLSDVKRSIIGLEQQILDAATNFQHDSLKFINDQEVIREEVRLLAKAMVKLQESEVRAHESLDRDYAAFRGSINQRIDELSALVNDALVRLGR
;
A
#
# COMPACT_ATOMS: atom_id res chain seq x y z
N MET A 1 -31.78 29.12 -64.31
CA MET A 1 -32.18 28.24 -63.18
C MET A 1 -31.29 27.00 -63.20
N SER A 2 -31.12 26.37 -62.03
CA SER A 2 -30.33 25.16 -61.73
C SER A 2 -28.95 25.38 -61.12
N SER A 3 -28.99 25.61 -59.80
CA SER A 3 -27.94 25.34 -58.84
C SER A 3 -27.91 23.84 -58.49
N HIS A 4 -26.77 23.18 -58.67
CA HIS A 4 -26.53 21.84 -58.13
C HIS A 4 -26.09 21.96 -56.66
N SER A 5 -26.97 21.58 -55.73
CA SER A 5 -26.60 21.25 -54.35
C SER A 5 -26.52 19.73 -54.19
N LEU A 6 -25.33 19.20 -53.96
CA LEU A 6 -25.13 17.83 -53.47
C LEU A 6 -25.49 17.79 -51.99
N SER A 7 -26.71 17.34 -51.70
CA SER A 7 -27.17 17.05 -50.34
C SER A 7 -26.83 15.60 -50.00
N ALA A 8 -25.68 15.38 -49.38
CA ALA A 8 -25.33 14.10 -48.79
C ALA A 8 -26.08 13.95 -47.46
N ARG A 9 -27.22 13.24 -47.48
CA ARG A 9 -27.89 12.77 -46.27
C ARG A 9 -27.03 11.71 -45.60
N ILE A 10 -26.29 12.08 -44.57
CA ILE A 10 -25.72 11.12 -43.62
C ILE A 10 -26.86 10.68 -42.71
N SER A 11 -27.28 9.43 -42.89
CA SER A 11 -28.22 8.74 -42.02
C SER A 11 -27.66 8.67 -40.60
N PRO A 12 -28.40 9.07 -39.54
CA PRO A 12 -27.93 8.88 -38.18
C PRO A 12 -28.05 7.39 -37.85
N TYR A 13 -26.92 6.67 -37.97
CA TYR A 13 -26.80 5.35 -37.40
C TYR A 13 -26.79 5.51 -35.88
N VAL A 14 -27.96 5.40 -35.25
CA VAL A 14 -28.08 5.25 -33.81
C VAL A 14 -27.68 3.81 -33.49
N PRO A 15 -26.56 3.54 -32.80
CA PRO A 15 -26.33 2.21 -32.27
C PRO A 15 -27.42 2.01 -31.22
N THR A 16 -28.38 1.14 -31.50
CA THR A 16 -29.27 0.59 -30.49
C THR A 16 -28.38 -0.12 -29.47
N ALA A 17 -28.03 0.59 -28.39
CA ALA A 17 -27.45 -0.01 -27.22
C ALA A 17 -28.44 -1.08 -26.74
N SER A 18 -28.12 -2.35 -27.00
CA SER A 18 -28.86 -3.46 -26.44
C SER A 18 -28.76 -3.31 -24.92
N ILE A 19 -29.87 -2.90 -24.30
CA ILE A 19 -30.04 -2.95 -22.85
C ILE A 19 -29.63 -4.37 -22.43
N PRO A 20 -28.65 -4.55 -21.52
CA PRO A 20 -28.31 -5.88 -21.04
C PRO A 20 -29.56 -6.45 -20.37
N SER A 21 -30.17 -7.44 -21.00
CA SER A 21 -31.31 -8.14 -20.42
C SER A 21 -30.86 -8.79 -19.12
N SER A 22 -31.53 -8.43 -18.03
CA SER A 22 -31.42 -9.11 -16.73
C SER A 22 -31.46 -10.63 -16.92
N PRO A 23 -30.77 -11.41 -16.08
CA PRO A 23 -30.75 -12.86 -16.20
C PRO A 23 -32.18 -13.41 -16.15
N THR A 24 -32.62 -14.03 -17.24
CA THR A 24 -33.93 -14.65 -17.31
C THR A 24 -33.91 -15.99 -16.56
N PHE A 25 -34.62 -16.05 -15.45
CA PHE A 25 -34.90 -17.31 -14.77
C PHE A 25 -35.85 -18.15 -15.63
N ARG A 26 -35.42 -19.33 -16.07
CA ARG A 26 -36.33 -20.36 -16.57
C ARG A 26 -36.33 -21.50 -15.56
N ILE A 27 -37.45 -21.66 -14.86
CA ILE A 27 -37.72 -22.86 -14.08
C ILE A 27 -38.22 -23.90 -15.09
N VAL A 28 -37.38 -24.87 -15.41
CA VAL A 28 -37.80 -26.07 -16.14
C VAL A 28 -38.29 -27.05 -15.08
N HIS A 29 -39.60 -27.32 -15.05
CA HIS A 29 -40.16 -28.35 -14.18
C HIS A 29 -39.63 -29.73 -14.62
N GLY A 30 -38.84 -30.39 -13.77
CA GLY A 30 -38.51 -31.81 -13.99
C GLY A 30 -37.16 -32.36 -13.48
N GLU A 31 -36.20 -31.55 -13.03
CA GLU A 31 -34.90 -32.09 -12.55
C GLU A 31 -34.40 -31.46 -11.23
N PRO A 32 -33.72 -32.22 -10.35
CA PRO A 32 -33.31 -31.77 -9.04
C PRO A 32 -31.94 -31.09 -9.10
N LYS A 33 -31.87 -29.89 -9.70
CA LYS A 33 -30.89 -28.82 -9.41
C LYS A 33 -31.05 -27.68 -10.41
N PRO A 34 -31.16 -26.41 -9.97
CA PRO A 34 -31.08 -25.27 -10.87
C PRO A 34 -29.64 -25.13 -11.39
N THR A 35 -29.42 -25.40 -12.67
CA THR A 35 -28.10 -25.22 -13.32
C THR A 35 -28.00 -23.81 -13.90
N LEU A 36 -27.07 -23.01 -13.36
CA LEU A 36 -26.80 -21.64 -13.81
C LEU A 36 -25.96 -21.67 -15.11
N SER A 37 -26.58 -21.43 -16.27
CA SER A 37 -25.85 -21.25 -17.52
C SER A 37 -25.43 -19.78 -17.69
N VAL A 38 -24.24 -19.43 -17.19
CA VAL A 38 -23.63 -18.10 -17.45
C VAL A 38 -22.89 -18.16 -18.78
N ASN A 39 -23.31 -17.33 -19.73
CA ASN A 39 -22.61 -17.18 -21.00
C ASN A 39 -21.32 -16.37 -20.78
N VAL A 40 -20.20 -17.07 -20.59
CA VAL A 40 -18.88 -16.50 -20.26
C VAL A 40 -18.38 -15.53 -21.33
N SER A 41 -18.83 -15.70 -22.59
CA SER A 41 -18.49 -14.82 -23.72
C SER A 41 -19.04 -13.39 -23.58
N LYS A 42 -20.02 -13.18 -22.69
CA LYS A 42 -20.58 -11.86 -22.36
C LYS A 42 -20.06 -11.30 -21.04
N LEU A 43 -19.20 -12.04 -20.33
CA LEU A 43 -18.62 -11.59 -19.08
C LEU A 43 -17.46 -10.64 -19.40
N VAL A 44 -17.63 -9.35 -19.15
CA VAL A 44 -16.53 -8.39 -19.24
C VAL A 44 -15.48 -8.84 -18.22
N THR A 45 -14.31 -9.28 -18.69
CA THR A 45 -13.24 -9.66 -17.79
C THR A 45 -12.83 -8.43 -16.97
N LYS A 46 -12.47 -8.64 -15.70
CA LYS A 46 -11.97 -7.57 -14.82
C LYS A 46 -10.86 -6.76 -15.49
N GLU A 47 -10.02 -7.42 -16.27
CA GLU A 47 -8.97 -6.81 -17.08
C GLU A 47 -9.51 -5.90 -18.19
N ARG A 48 -10.48 -6.36 -19.01
CA ARG A 48 -11.10 -5.53 -20.06
C ARG A 48 -11.82 -4.32 -19.48
N PHE A 49 -12.51 -4.49 -18.35
CA PHE A 49 -13.13 -3.36 -17.64
C PHE A 49 -12.09 -2.36 -17.16
N THR A 50 -11.01 -2.84 -16.54
CA THR A 50 -9.93 -1.98 -16.03
C THR A 50 -9.23 -1.21 -17.17
N ASN A 51 -9.00 -1.86 -18.31
CA ASN A 51 -8.40 -1.23 -19.47
C ASN A 51 -9.34 -0.18 -20.10
N ALA A 52 -10.63 -0.49 -20.24
CA ALA A 52 -11.63 0.48 -20.74
C ALA A 52 -11.76 1.70 -19.81
N MET A 53 -11.74 1.49 -18.49
CA MET A 53 -11.73 2.59 -17.52
C MET A 53 -10.46 3.44 -17.60
N ARG A 54 -9.29 2.82 -17.88
CA ARG A 54 -8.03 3.54 -18.08
C ARG A 54 -8.06 4.38 -19.36
N GLU A 55 -8.55 3.84 -20.46
CA GLU A 55 -8.70 4.57 -21.72
C GLU A 55 -9.68 5.74 -21.60
N LEU A 56 -10.85 5.51 -20.99
CA LEU A 56 -11.81 6.58 -20.70
C LEU A 56 -11.17 7.68 -19.84
N SER A 57 -10.48 7.29 -18.76
CA SER A 57 -9.75 8.23 -17.91
C SER A 57 -8.76 9.08 -18.71
N ASN A 58 -7.96 8.46 -19.58
CA ASN A 58 -6.99 9.18 -20.42
C ASN A 58 -7.67 10.16 -21.40
N ILE A 59 -8.77 9.75 -22.03
CA ILE A 59 -9.55 10.62 -22.93
C ILE A 59 -10.12 11.82 -22.15
N PHE A 60 -10.65 11.59 -20.95
CA PHE A 60 -11.13 12.67 -20.09
C PHE A 60 -10.01 13.62 -19.66
N LEU A 61 -8.83 13.10 -19.31
CA LEU A 61 -7.68 13.91 -18.91
C LEU A 61 -7.17 14.79 -20.08
N ASP A 62 -7.11 14.25 -21.30
CA ASP A 62 -6.73 14.99 -22.50
C ASP A 62 -7.77 16.06 -22.89
N ALA A 63 -9.05 15.72 -22.80
CA ALA A 63 -10.13 16.68 -23.03
C ALA A 63 -10.10 17.83 -22.01
N LEU A 64 -9.83 17.55 -20.74
CA LEU A 64 -9.66 18.56 -19.70
C LEU A 64 -8.45 19.46 -19.98
N ALA A 65 -7.30 18.89 -20.36
CA ALA A 65 -6.10 19.65 -20.69
C ALA A 65 -6.34 20.61 -21.87
N LYS A 66 -6.96 20.13 -22.95
CA LYS A 66 -7.36 20.96 -24.10
C LYS A 66 -8.37 22.04 -23.72
N SER A 67 -9.29 21.74 -22.80
CA SER A 67 -10.25 22.73 -22.30
C SER A 67 -9.56 23.85 -21.51
N GLN A 68 -8.56 23.50 -20.69
CA GLN A 68 -7.79 24.44 -19.89
C GLN A 68 -6.97 25.39 -20.78
N GLU A 69 -6.28 24.85 -21.79
CA GLU A 69 -5.53 25.67 -22.76
C GLU A 69 -6.44 26.68 -23.48
N ARG A 70 -7.67 26.28 -23.85
CA ARG A 70 -8.66 27.18 -24.46
C ARG A 70 -9.10 28.29 -23.51
N ILE A 71 -9.31 27.96 -22.23
CA ILE A 71 -9.69 28.94 -21.19
C ILE A 71 -8.56 29.96 -21.00
N GLU A 72 -7.31 29.51 -20.85
CA GLU A 72 -6.15 30.40 -20.71
C GLU A 72 -5.98 31.33 -21.92
N LYS A 73 -6.17 30.80 -23.13
CA LYS A 73 -6.11 31.58 -24.37
C LYS A 73 -7.24 32.62 -24.44
N GLN A 74 -8.44 32.27 -23.99
CA GLN A 74 -9.56 33.21 -23.90
C GLN A 74 -9.29 34.31 -22.88
N GLN A 75 -8.74 33.96 -21.70
CA GLN A 75 -8.39 34.92 -20.66
C GLN A 75 -7.39 35.97 -21.16
N ARG A 76 -6.31 35.55 -21.86
CA ARG A 76 -5.35 36.50 -22.47
C ARG A 76 -6.01 37.41 -23.51
N LYS A 77 -6.93 36.88 -24.32
CA LYS A 77 -7.67 37.69 -25.31
C LYS A 77 -8.60 38.71 -24.65
N LEU A 78 -9.30 38.32 -23.59
CA LEU A 78 -10.15 39.19 -22.78
C LEU A 78 -9.33 40.32 -22.14
N GLU A 79 -8.17 39.98 -21.55
CA GLU A 79 -7.28 40.95 -20.92
C GLU A 79 -6.76 42.01 -21.90
N THR A 80 -6.38 41.58 -23.12
CA THR A 80 -5.98 42.53 -24.17
C THR A 80 -7.13 43.38 -24.72
N HIS A 81 -8.36 42.88 -24.69
CA HIS A 81 -9.54 43.66 -25.09
C HIS A 81 -9.92 44.68 -24.01
N LEU A 82 -9.94 44.27 -22.73
CA LEU A 82 -10.18 45.15 -21.60
C LEU A 82 -9.18 46.31 -21.58
N LYS A 83 -7.89 46.01 -21.79
CA LYS A 83 -6.85 47.04 -21.86
C LYS A 83 -7.14 48.05 -22.97
N ARG A 84 -7.40 47.59 -24.19
CA ARG A 84 -7.71 48.45 -25.35
C ARG A 84 -8.95 49.31 -25.11
N MET A 85 -10.04 48.72 -24.61
CA MET A 85 -11.27 49.44 -24.32
C MET A 85 -11.10 50.48 -23.22
N ASN A 86 -10.32 50.16 -22.18
CA ASN A 86 -10.02 51.11 -21.11
C ASN A 86 -9.20 52.30 -21.63
N ASP A 87 -8.23 52.05 -22.52
CA ASP A 87 -7.46 53.10 -23.19
C ASP A 87 -8.35 53.98 -24.10
N GLU A 88 -9.30 53.38 -24.84
CA GLU A 88 -10.29 54.09 -25.67
C GLU A 88 -11.24 54.96 -24.82
N LEU A 89 -11.77 54.42 -23.72
CA LEU A 89 -12.58 55.17 -22.76
C LEU A 89 -11.82 56.36 -22.17
N LEU A 90 -10.54 56.16 -21.84
CA LEU A 90 -9.69 57.23 -21.32
C LEU A 90 -9.48 58.34 -22.36
N MET A 91 -9.28 57.98 -23.63
CA MET A 91 -9.15 58.93 -24.73
C MET A 91 -10.45 59.70 -25.00
N LEU A 92 -11.59 59.00 -25.05
CA LEU A 92 -12.91 59.61 -25.25
C LEU A 92 -13.28 60.54 -24.09
N ARG A 93 -13.01 60.17 -22.84
CA ARG A 93 -13.20 61.06 -21.68
C ARG A 93 -12.35 62.33 -21.78
N LYS A 94 -11.09 62.23 -22.24
CA LYS A 94 -10.23 63.40 -22.47
C LYS A 94 -10.76 64.32 -23.58
N LEU A 95 -11.26 63.74 -24.67
CA LEU A 95 -11.87 64.51 -25.77
C LEU A 95 -13.18 65.17 -25.33
N TYR A 96 -14.01 64.46 -24.57
CA TYR A 96 -15.25 65.00 -24.00
C TYR A 96 -15.02 66.22 -23.12
N LEU A 97 -14.04 66.13 -22.20
CA LEU A 97 -13.62 67.24 -21.34
C LEU A 97 -12.96 68.41 -22.10
N LYS A 98 -12.53 68.19 -23.35
CA LYS A 98 -11.98 69.23 -24.22
C LYS A 98 -13.09 69.93 -24.98
N GLU A 99 -14.02 69.19 -25.58
CA GLU A 99 -15.17 69.76 -26.29
C GLU A 99 -16.14 70.51 -25.36
N GLU A 100 -16.24 70.13 -24.08
CA GLU A 100 -16.98 70.88 -23.07
C GLU A 100 -16.45 72.31 -22.89
N ARG A 101 -15.16 72.56 -23.20
CA ARG A 101 -14.56 73.90 -23.20
C ARG A 101 -14.80 74.65 -24.52
N ASP A 102 -15.05 73.93 -25.62
CA ASP A 102 -15.15 74.48 -26.98
C ASP A 102 -16.61 74.73 -27.45
N GLY A 103 -17.63 74.24 -26.71
CA GLY A 103 -19.04 74.66 -26.85
C GLY A 103 -19.89 73.94 -27.90
N THR A 104 -19.48 72.78 -28.42
CA THR A 104 -20.22 72.04 -29.48
C THR A 104 -21.14 70.94 -28.93
N THR A 105 -22.44 71.22 -28.83
CA THR A 105 -23.43 70.38 -28.14
C THR A 105 -23.85 69.07 -28.84
N MET A 106 -23.85 69.00 -30.18
CA MET A 106 -24.28 67.81 -30.92
C MET A 106 -23.28 66.64 -30.84
N ARG A 107 -21.98 66.91 -30.96
CA ARG A 107 -20.91 65.89 -30.82
C ARG A 107 -20.78 65.38 -29.38
N GLN A 108 -21.06 66.25 -28.41
CA GLN A 108 -21.05 65.90 -26.99
C GLN A 108 -22.10 64.85 -26.65
N LYS A 109 -23.29 64.92 -27.25
CA LYS A 109 -24.34 63.91 -27.04
C LYS A 109 -23.94 62.55 -27.62
N GLU A 110 -23.42 62.53 -28.84
CA GLU A 110 -22.92 61.30 -29.49
C GLU A 110 -21.77 60.68 -28.69
N MET A 111 -20.82 61.49 -28.22
CA MET A 111 -19.74 61.02 -27.35
C MET A 111 -20.23 60.50 -26.00
N GLY A 112 -21.22 61.14 -25.38
CA GLY A 112 -21.85 60.65 -24.14
C GLY A 112 -22.54 59.29 -24.32
N GLU A 113 -23.18 59.04 -25.46
CA GLU A 113 -23.78 57.75 -25.79
C GLU A 113 -22.72 56.67 -26.03
N THR A 114 -21.61 57.00 -26.72
CA THR A 114 -20.49 56.06 -26.91
C THR A 114 -19.79 55.70 -25.60
N ILE A 115 -19.60 56.66 -24.68
CA ILE A 115 -19.03 56.41 -23.35
C ILE A 115 -19.91 55.43 -22.57
N LYS A 116 -21.23 55.66 -22.52
CA LYS A 116 -22.16 54.74 -21.85
C LYS A 116 -22.16 53.33 -22.45
N ALA A 117 -22.06 53.23 -23.79
CA ALA A 117 -21.97 51.93 -24.46
C ALA A 117 -20.67 51.19 -24.12
N LEU A 118 -19.55 51.92 -24.06
CA LEU A 118 -18.26 51.38 -23.67
C LEU A 118 -18.23 50.96 -22.19
N GLU A 119 -18.84 51.73 -21.30
CA GLU A 119 -18.94 51.38 -19.87
C GLU A 119 -19.71 50.06 -19.64
N ARG A 120 -20.87 49.88 -20.30
CA ARG A 120 -21.63 48.61 -20.23
C ARG A 120 -20.83 47.42 -20.77
N ARG A 121 -20.05 47.64 -21.82
CA ARG A 121 -19.23 46.59 -22.43
C ARG A 121 -18.02 46.27 -21.57
N LEU A 122 -17.44 47.25 -20.87
CA LEU A 122 -16.37 47.05 -19.90
C LEU A 122 -16.87 46.20 -18.73
N GLU A 123 -18.04 46.51 -18.18
CA GLU A 123 -18.68 45.71 -17.12
C GLU A 123 -18.93 44.26 -17.57
N THR A 124 -19.39 44.06 -18.81
CA THR A 124 -19.58 42.72 -19.37
C THR A 124 -18.27 41.94 -19.45
N LEU A 125 -17.20 42.58 -19.95
CA LEU A 125 -15.89 41.94 -20.09
C LEU A 125 -15.22 41.67 -18.74
N GLU A 126 -15.43 42.51 -17.73
CA GLU A 126 -14.94 42.28 -16.37
C GLU A 126 -15.63 41.07 -15.73
N ASN A 127 -16.94 40.92 -15.93
CA ASN A 127 -17.69 39.74 -15.49
C ASN A 127 -17.22 38.46 -16.20
N GLU A 128 -16.96 38.53 -17.51
CA GLU A 128 -16.36 37.42 -18.29
C GLU A 128 -14.94 37.08 -17.80
N ARG A 129 -14.14 38.08 -17.42
CA ARG A 129 -12.81 37.87 -16.84
C ARG A 129 -12.89 37.19 -15.47
N ALA A 130 -13.80 37.62 -14.60
CA ALA A 130 -13.98 37.02 -13.28
C ALA A 130 -14.41 35.54 -13.38
N THR A 131 -15.32 35.22 -14.30
CA THR A 131 -15.74 33.83 -14.52
C THR A 131 -14.64 32.96 -15.13
N THR A 132 -13.87 33.48 -16.08
CA THR A 132 -12.72 32.75 -16.65
C THR A 132 -11.60 32.54 -15.65
N SER A 133 -11.28 33.51 -14.81
CA SER A 133 -10.29 33.37 -13.73
C SER A 133 -10.66 32.23 -12.78
N ARG A 134 -11.92 32.19 -12.30
CA ARG A 134 -12.41 31.10 -11.44
C ARG A 134 -12.26 29.73 -12.09
N ARG A 135 -12.45 29.64 -13.41
CA ARG A 135 -12.28 28.37 -14.15
C ARG A 135 -10.82 27.92 -14.23
N CYS A 136 -9.86 28.84 -14.29
CA CYS A 136 -8.44 28.52 -14.22
C CYS A 136 -8.03 27.99 -12.84
N ASP A 137 -8.53 28.61 -11.77
CA ASP A 137 -8.26 28.18 -10.38
C ASP A 137 -8.73 26.73 -10.15
N ILE A 138 -9.93 26.39 -10.62
CA ILE A 138 -10.46 25.01 -10.60
C ILE A 138 -9.56 24.03 -11.37
N GLY A 139 -8.94 24.47 -12.48
CA GLY A 139 -8.00 23.66 -13.25
C GLY A 139 -6.72 23.33 -12.48
N ILE A 140 -6.19 24.31 -11.73
CA ILE A 140 -5.01 24.14 -10.86
C ILE A 140 -5.31 23.14 -9.75
N GLU A 141 -6.43 23.32 -9.04
CA GLU A 141 -6.90 22.40 -7.99
C GLU A 141 -7.07 20.97 -8.54
N SER A 142 -7.61 20.82 -9.77
CA SER A 142 -7.71 19.52 -10.43
C SER A 142 -6.35 18.86 -10.68
N GLY A 143 -5.32 19.65 -11.03
CA GLY A 143 -3.95 19.16 -11.20
C GLY A 143 -3.31 18.69 -9.89
N GLU A 144 -3.55 19.39 -8.78
CA GLU A 144 -3.11 19.00 -7.44
C GLU A 144 -3.77 17.70 -6.99
N ILE A 145 -5.09 17.57 -7.19
CA ILE A 145 -5.83 16.34 -6.89
C ILE A 145 -5.24 15.13 -7.65
N LYS A 146 -4.83 15.29 -8.91
CA LYS A 146 -4.19 14.21 -9.68
C LYS A 146 -2.84 13.80 -9.07
N ARG A 147 -2.03 14.77 -8.64
CA ARG A 147 -0.74 14.51 -7.97
C ARG A 147 -0.95 13.77 -6.65
N LEU A 148 -1.83 14.27 -5.80
CA LEU A 148 -2.18 13.63 -4.53
C LEU A 148 -2.71 12.19 -4.72
N ARG A 149 -3.51 11.93 -5.76
CA ARG A 149 -3.97 10.56 -6.07
C ARG A 149 -2.82 9.62 -6.46
N LYS A 150 -1.82 10.13 -7.18
CA LYS A 150 -0.62 9.36 -7.51
C LYS A 150 0.19 9.06 -6.25
N ASP A 151 0.49 10.07 -5.45
CA ASP A 151 1.26 9.91 -4.20
C ASP A 151 0.57 8.94 -3.24
N LEU A 152 -0.76 9.03 -3.10
CA LEU A 152 -1.55 8.08 -2.32
C LEU A 152 -1.43 6.63 -2.84
N SER A 153 -1.36 6.45 -4.16
CA SER A 153 -1.20 5.12 -4.77
C SER A 153 0.20 4.56 -4.54
N ASP A 154 1.22 5.42 -4.52
CA ASP A 154 2.60 5.05 -4.24
C ASP A 154 2.77 4.66 -2.77
N VAL A 155 2.20 5.45 -1.85
CA VAL A 155 2.14 5.13 -0.41
C VAL A 155 1.43 3.80 -0.17
N LYS A 156 0.28 3.56 -0.82
CA LYS A 156 -0.42 2.27 -0.70
C LYS A 156 0.45 1.08 -1.14
N ARG A 157 1.20 1.21 -2.24
CA ARG A 157 2.12 0.16 -2.68
C ARG A 157 3.26 -0.05 -1.69
N SER A 158 3.79 1.02 -1.10
CA SER A 158 4.82 0.93 -0.06
C SER A 158 4.31 0.23 1.19
N ILE A 159 3.07 0.50 1.62
CA ILE A 159 2.45 -0.16 2.78
C ILE A 159 2.35 -1.66 2.54
N ILE A 160 1.84 -2.09 1.39
CA ILE A 160 1.74 -3.52 1.04
C ILE A 160 3.12 -4.19 1.07
N GLY A 161 4.16 -3.52 0.58
CA GLY A 161 5.53 -4.03 0.63
C GLY A 161 6.06 -4.20 2.07
N LEU A 162 5.79 -3.23 2.94
CA LEU A 162 6.18 -3.29 4.35
C LEU A 162 5.40 -4.37 5.11
N GLU A 163 4.11 -4.53 4.84
CA GLU A 163 3.30 -5.60 5.44
C GLU A 163 3.87 -6.98 5.12
N GLN A 164 4.30 -7.21 3.88
CA GLN A 164 4.94 -8.47 3.50
C GLN A 164 6.27 -8.67 4.22
N GLN A 165 7.11 -7.63 4.31
CA GLN A 165 8.39 -7.71 5.03
C GLN A 165 8.20 -8.01 6.52
N ILE A 166 7.19 -7.40 7.15
CA ILE A 166 6.85 -7.68 8.56
C ILE A 166 6.39 -9.12 8.71
N LEU A 167 5.56 -9.62 7.80
CA LEU A 167 5.08 -11.00 7.83
C LEU A 167 6.24 -12.00 7.72
N ASP A 168 7.16 -11.76 6.77
CA ASP A 168 8.34 -12.60 6.57
C ASP A 168 9.30 -12.56 7.78
N ALA A 169 9.48 -11.37 8.37
CA ALA A 169 10.28 -11.24 9.59
C ALA A 169 9.64 -11.97 10.78
N ALA A 170 8.33 -11.89 10.93
CA ALA A 170 7.59 -12.54 12.00
C ALA A 170 7.64 -14.08 11.89
N THR A 171 7.50 -14.64 10.69
CA THR A 171 7.61 -16.09 10.46
C THR A 171 9.03 -16.59 10.73
N ASN A 172 10.05 -15.86 10.27
CA ASN A 172 11.45 -16.20 10.56
C ASN A 172 11.73 -16.16 12.07
N PHE A 173 11.28 -15.11 12.76
CA PHE A 173 11.44 -15.00 14.21
C PHE A 173 10.76 -16.14 14.97
N GLN A 174 9.56 -16.55 14.56
CA GLN A 174 8.86 -17.69 15.15
C GLN A 174 9.63 -19.00 14.92
N HIS A 175 10.16 -19.21 13.72
CA HIS A 175 10.97 -20.39 13.40
C HIS A 175 12.23 -20.46 14.27
N ASP A 176 12.98 -19.37 14.35
CA ASP A 176 14.21 -19.28 15.15
C ASP A 176 13.92 -19.48 16.65
N SER A 177 12.83 -18.90 17.15
CA SER A 177 12.39 -19.06 18.54
C SER A 177 12.05 -20.52 18.87
N LEU A 178 11.32 -21.20 17.97
CA LEU A 178 10.97 -22.61 18.16
C LEU A 178 12.20 -23.51 18.12
N LYS A 179 13.13 -23.25 17.18
CA LYS A 179 14.40 -23.97 17.11
C LYS A 179 15.21 -23.79 18.40
N PHE A 180 15.33 -22.56 18.89
CA PHE A 180 16.04 -22.27 20.14
C PHE A 180 15.43 -23.01 21.33
N ILE A 181 14.10 -23.03 21.48
CA ILE A 181 13.42 -23.76 22.55
C ILE A 181 13.69 -25.27 22.44
N ASN A 182 13.65 -25.83 21.23
CA ASN A 182 13.94 -27.23 21.00
C ASN A 182 15.39 -27.58 21.36
N ASP A 183 16.35 -26.77 20.92
CA ASP A 183 17.77 -26.95 21.23
C ASP A 183 18.04 -26.88 22.74
N GLN A 184 17.36 -25.96 23.45
CA GLN A 184 17.43 -25.87 24.91
C GLN A 184 16.89 -27.12 25.60
N GLU A 185 15.79 -27.70 25.11
CA GLU A 185 15.20 -28.90 25.71
C GLU A 185 16.09 -30.13 25.48
N VAL A 186 16.68 -30.27 24.29
CA VAL A 186 17.67 -31.32 24.01
C VAL A 186 18.85 -31.24 24.98
N ILE A 187 19.44 -30.04 25.13
CA ILE A 187 20.57 -29.83 26.04
C ILE A 187 20.18 -30.16 27.49
N ARG A 188 18.99 -29.75 27.95
CA ARG A 188 18.53 -30.08 29.31
C ARG A 188 18.44 -31.58 29.54
N GLU A 189 17.90 -32.32 28.57
CA GLU A 189 17.78 -33.77 28.69
C GLU A 189 19.14 -34.47 28.67
N GLU A 190 20.06 -34.02 27.82
CA GLU A 190 21.45 -34.51 27.80
C GLU A 190 22.14 -34.28 29.14
N VAL A 191 22.07 -33.07 29.70
CA VAL A 191 22.64 -32.74 31.01
C VAL A 191 22.01 -33.61 32.12
N ARG A 192 20.70 -33.84 32.07
CA ARG A 192 19.99 -34.69 33.04
C ARG A 192 20.48 -36.13 32.98
N LEU A 193 20.66 -36.68 31.78
CA LEU A 193 21.17 -38.03 31.56
C LEU A 193 22.63 -38.17 32.02
N LEU A 194 23.47 -37.18 31.70
CA LEU A 194 24.85 -37.08 32.17
C LEU A 194 24.93 -37.07 33.70
N ALA A 195 24.13 -36.24 34.36
CA ALA A 195 24.07 -36.20 35.82
C ALA A 195 23.68 -37.56 36.42
N LYS A 196 22.69 -38.23 35.83
CA LYS A 196 22.26 -39.57 36.27
C LYS A 196 23.36 -40.62 36.06
N ALA A 197 24.12 -40.54 34.97
CA ALA A 197 25.25 -41.43 34.73
C ALA A 197 26.39 -41.18 35.73
N MET A 198 26.71 -39.91 36.03
CA MET A 198 27.73 -39.55 37.01
C MET A 198 27.40 -40.09 38.41
N VAL A 199 26.16 -39.93 38.88
CA VAL A 199 25.74 -40.46 40.19
C VAL A 199 25.91 -41.98 40.23
N LYS A 200 25.50 -42.70 39.18
CA LYS A 200 25.68 -44.16 39.11
C LYS A 200 27.14 -44.59 39.14
N LEU A 201 28.01 -43.85 38.46
CA LEU A 201 29.45 -44.11 38.47
C LEU A 201 30.02 -43.90 39.88
N GLN A 202 29.70 -42.78 40.53
CA GLN A 202 30.12 -42.50 41.91
C GLN A 202 29.62 -43.58 42.89
N GLU A 203 28.37 -44.00 42.79
CA GLU A 203 27.83 -45.11 43.61
C GLU A 203 28.54 -46.45 43.34
N SER A 204 29.00 -46.69 42.10
CA SER A 204 29.75 -47.90 41.76
C SER A 204 31.19 -47.85 42.31
N GLU A 205 31.83 -46.68 42.27
CA GLU A 205 33.17 -46.47 42.83
C GLU A 205 33.16 -46.63 44.35
N VAL A 206 32.19 -46.04 45.05
CA VAL A 206 32.02 -46.22 46.50
C VAL A 206 31.84 -47.70 46.85
N ARG A 207 30.97 -48.43 46.13
CA ARG A 207 30.77 -49.87 46.35
C ARG A 207 32.03 -50.69 46.09
N ALA A 208 32.81 -50.33 45.08
CA ALA A 208 34.08 -50.99 44.79
C ALA A 208 35.10 -50.78 45.92
N HIS A 209 35.21 -49.55 46.42
CA HIS A 209 36.04 -49.22 47.58
C HIS A 209 35.60 -49.97 48.85
N GLU A 210 34.31 -49.98 49.17
CA GLU A 210 33.77 -50.73 50.32
C GLU A 210 33.97 -52.26 50.20
N SER A 211 33.97 -52.80 48.98
CA SER A 211 34.31 -54.20 48.75
C SER A 211 35.79 -54.47 49.02
N LEU A 212 36.68 -53.64 48.48
CA LEU A 212 38.12 -53.75 48.70
C LEU A 212 38.49 -53.63 50.17
N ASP A 213 37.88 -52.69 50.91
CA ASP A 213 38.13 -52.51 52.34
C ASP A 213 37.70 -53.76 53.14
N ARG A 214 36.57 -54.37 52.78
CA ARG A 214 36.12 -55.63 53.40
C ARG A 214 37.06 -56.78 53.09
N ASP A 215 37.48 -56.94 51.85
CA ASP A 215 38.42 -57.99 51.44
C ASP A 215 39.77 -57.84 52.15
N TYR A 216 40.25 -56.59 52.28
CA TYR A 216 41.48 -56.30 53.00
C TYR A 216 41.36 -56.58 54.50
N ALA A 217 40.24 -56.20 55.13
CA ALA A 217 39.98 -56.50 56.54
C ALA A 217 39.92 -58.01 56.80
N ALA A 218 39.27 -58.77 55.91
CA ALA A 218 39.20 -60.23 56.00
C ALA A 218 40.58 -60.89 55.86
N PHE A 219 41.37 -60.45 54.87
CA PHE A 219 42.74 -60.92 54.67
C PHE A 219 43.63 -60.64 55.88
N ARG A 220 43.57 -59.42 56.42
CA ARG A 220 44.31 -59.04 57.63
C ARG A 220 43.89 -59.88 58.85
N GLY A 221 42.60 -60.11 59.02
CA GLY A 221 42.09 -60.99 60.08
C GLY A 221 42.63 -62.42 59.97
N SER A 222 42.67 -62.98 58.75
CA SER A 222 43.25 -64.30 58.48
C SER A 222 44.75 -64.37 58.78
N ILE A 223 45.52 -63.33 58.42
CA ILE A 223 46.94 -63.25 58.78
C ILE A 223 47.12 -63.23 60.29
N ASN A 224 46.38 -62.37 61.00
CA ASN A 224 46.48 -62.27 62.45
C ASN A 224 46.16 -63.60 63.13
N GLN A 225 45.11 -64.29 62.68
CA GLN A 225 44.77 -65.62 63.20
C GLN A 225 45.92 -66.62 62.99
N ARG A 226 46.54 -66.66 61.80
CA ARG A 226 47.70 -67.54 61.55
C ARG A 226 48.91 -67.17 62.41
N ILE A 227 49.12 -65.88 62.67
CA ILE A 227 50.18 -65.42 63.59
C ILE A 227 49.88 -65.91 65.01
N ASP A 228 48.64 -65.82 65.47
CA ASP A 228 48.23 -66.30 66.79
C ASP A 228 48.41 -67.82 66.92
N GLU A 229 48.01 -68.59 65.90
CA GLU A 229 48.21 -70.04 65.82
C GLU A 229 49.70 -70.42 65.87
N LEU A 230 50.55 -69.74 65.09
CA LEU A 230 52.00 -69.94 65.13
C LEU A 230 52.59 -69.57 66.50
N SER A 231 52.13 -68.47 67.09
CA SER A 231 52.59 -68.02 68.42
C SER A 231 52.24 -69.05 69.50
N ALA A 232 51.05 -69.65 69.43
CA ALA A 232 50.64 -70.72 70.33
C ALA A 232 51.50 -71.99 70.17
N LEU A 233 51.79 -72.40 68.93
CA LEU A 233 52.67 -73.54 68.65
C LEU A 233 54.09 -73.32 69.16
N VAL A 234 54.65 -72.13 68.95
CA VAL A 234 55.97 -71.75 69.45
C VAL A 234 56.00 -71.77 70.97
N ASN A 235 54.99 -71.22 71.63
CA ASN A 235 54.89 -71.25 73.09
C ASN A 235 54.80 -72.68 73.64
N ASP A 236 53.99 -73.56 73.03
CA ASP A 236 53.91 -74.97 73.44
C ASP A 236 55.26 -75.68 73.28
N ALA A 237 55.95 -75.45 72.17
CA ALA A 237 57.29 -75.99 71.94
C ALA A 237 58.31 -75.49 72.97
N LEU A 238 58.30 -74.19 73.30
CA LEU A 238 59.18 -73.61 74.32
C LEU A 238 58.89 -74.16 75.72
N VAL A 239 57.62 -74.34 76.08
CA VAL A 239 57.23 -74.95 77.37
C VAL A 239 57.73 -76.40 77.46
N ARG A 240 57.68 -77.15 76.37
CA ARG A 240 58.22 -78.53 76.32
C ARG A 240 59.75 -78.59 76.42
N LEU A 241 60.46 -77.54 75.98
CA LEU A 241 61.92 -77.47 76.02
C LEU A 241 62.48 -76.86 77.32
N GLY A 242 61.67 -76.09 78.06
CA GLY A 242 62.03 -75.45 79.33
C GLY A 242 61.78 -76.31 80.58
N ARG A 243 61.47 -77.60 80.41
CA ARG A 243 61.44 -78.63 81.47
C ARG A 243 62.55 -79.65 81.24
#